data_AF-A0A496VXD1-F1
#
_entry.id   AF-A0A496VXD1-F1
#
_cell.length_a   1.000
_cell.length_b   1.000
_cell.length_c   1.000
_cell.angle_alpha   90.00
_cell.angle_beta   90.00
_cell.angle_gamma   90.00
#
_symmetry.space_group_name_H-M   'P 1'
#
loop_
_entity.id
_entity.type
_entity.pdbx_description
1 polymer ?
#
loop_
_entity_poly.entity_id
_entity_poly.type
_entity_poly.pdbx_seq_one_letter_code
_entity_poly.pdbx_strand_id
1 'polypeptide(L)'
;MLLKARKNSGFLKPARIKFHSFQITGFDMTSINYAHCLRRRFTENILTHLLEGTSVNVVVRKRDQEDQEADRLLADVEGCDLPNARVLAVNMRACRGSYRQFLLDLWQQSHHQPALECSDLFTILGELEQAEQQFIIVLNHLDAMRANDVDVQFDQDFYIHLNSLKNYHNVALLVITEGTSYHGMSFNIGGEFKTSKLDIQEIEYLPALMGDEGRYELTQRHPELSTVHISHLLEQGQHQELGYDYALLDYLSRQLRHSVESWDDMARFIQQLKDWQKRYKRQSKQAEYRAQKVVEAAGKSLSIFKMKHLFSMGYDILKTVFLEWPIVLMEKISEYKKRKE
;
A
#
# COMPACT_ATOMS: atom_id res chain seq x y z
N MET A 1 43.29 -50.08 15.91
CA MET A 1 42.54 -49.88 14.66
C MET A 1 41.31 -49.05 14.96
N LEU A 2 41.41 -47.72 14.82
CA LEU A 2 40.33 -46.77 15.04
C LEU A 2 39.99 -46.11 13.71
N LEU A 3 38.73 -46.27 13.29
CA LEU A 3 38.19 -45.80 12.02
C LEU A 3 37.83 -44.31 12.09
N LYS A 4 38.41 -43.56 11.14
CA LYS A 4 37.87 -42.42 10.36
C LYS A 4 36.84 -41.48 11.02
N ALA A 5 37.26 -40.23 11.18
CA ALA A 5 36.41 -39.05 10.94
C ALA A 5 37.09 -38.16 9.89
N ARG A 6 36.59 -38.17 8.65
CA ARG A 6 37.02 -37.27 7.57
C ARG A 6 35.97 -36.16 7.40
N LYS A 7 36.44 -34.92 7.50
CA LYS A 7 35.75 -33.68 7.13
C LYS A 7 35.12 -33.80 5.74
N ASN A 8 33.84 -33.45 5.61
CA ASN A 8 33.23 -33.03 4.35
C ASN A 8 32.57 -31.66 4.57
N SER A 9 33.36 -30.61 4.38
CA SER A 9 32.88 -29.25 4.12
C SER A 9 32.49 -29.16 2.64
N GLY A 10 31.20 -29.36 2.35
CA GLY A 10 30.65 -29.13 1.01
C GLY A 10 30.45 -27.63 0.81
N PHE A 11 31.43 -26.97 0.20
CA PHE A 11 31.23 -25.65 -0.41
C PHE A 11 30.23 -25.79 -1.56
N LEU A 12 29.01 -25.30 -1.37
CA LEU A 12 28.07 -25.04 -2.47
C LEU A 12 28.64 -23.91 -3.32
N LYS A 13 29.05 -24.25 -4.55
CA LYS A 13 29.43 -23.27 -5.56
C LYS A 13 28.19 -22.43 -5.93
N PRO A 14 28.31 -21.11 -6.11
CA PRO A 14 27.21 -20.31 -6.64
C PRO A 14 26.90 -20.73 -8.08
N ALA A 15 25.63 -21.00 -8.35
CA ALA A 15 25.13 -21.28 -9.68
C ALA A 15 25.34 -20.05 -10.58
N ARG A 16 26.16 -20.20 -11.63
CA ARG A 16 26.24 -19.24 -12.73
C ARG A 16 24.95 -19.36 -13.55
N ILE A 17 23.99 -18.50 -13.28
CA ILE A 17 22.86 -18.28 -14.19
C ILE A 17 23.39 -17.47 -15.37
N LYS A 18 23.42 -18.09 -16.56
CA LYS A 18 23.70 -17.40 -17.82
C LYS A 18 22.42 -16.70 -18.27
N PHE A 19 22.47 -15.38 -18.42
CA PHE A 19 21.39 -14.63 -19.04
C PHE A 19 21.43 -14.83 -20.56
N HIS A 20 20.32 -15.29 -21.12
CA HIS A 20 20.00 -15.07 -22.52
C HIS A 20 19.17 -13.79 -22.59
N SER A 21 19.56 -12.88 -23.48
CA SER A 21 18.74 -11.74 -23.86
C SER A 21 17.44 -12.28 -24.47
N PHE A 22 16.35 -12.26 -23.70
CA PHE A 22 15.03 -12.57 -24.21
C PHE A 22 14.46 -11.30 -24.86
N GLN A 23 14.40 -11.30 -26.19
CA GLN A 23 13.51 -10.40 -26.91
C GLN A 23 12.10 -10.99 -26.77
N ILE A 24 11.28 -10.37 -25.93
CA ILE A 24 9.85 -10.63 -25.88
C ILE A 24 9.24 -9.87 -27.07
N THR A 25 8.34 -10.52 -27.79
CA THR A 25 7.63 -9.95 -28.93
C THR A 25 6.85 -8.71 -28.51
N GLY A 26 7.41 -7.53 -28.80
CA GLY A 26 6.70 -6.24 -28.76
C GLY A 26 7.11 -5.27 -27.66
N PHE A 27 7.72 -5.71 -26.55
CA PHE A 27 8.09 -4.84 -25.44
C PHE A 27 9.59 -4.84 -25.19
N ASP A 28 10.22 -3.68 -25.39
CA ASP A 28 11.61 -3.48 -25.03
C ASP A 28 11.73 -3.11 -23.54
N MET A 29 11.80 -4.15 -22.70
CA MET A 29 12.04 -4.02 -21.25
C MET A 29 13.33 -3.24 -20.92
N THR A 30 14.26 -3.10 -21.88
CA THR A 30 15.50 -2.33 -21.68
C THR A 30 15.29 -0.82 -21.68
N SER A 31 14.11 -0.35 -22.07
CA SER A 31 13.74 1.08 -22.10
C SER A 31 13.17 1.62 -20.79
N ILE A 32 12.72 0.76 -19.86
CA ILE A 32 12.11 1.20 -18.61
C ILE A 32 13.19 1.75 -17.66
N ASN A 33 13.00 2.98 -17.19
CA ASN A 33 13.90 3.60 -16.23
C ASN A 33 13.52 3.22 -14.79
N TYR A 34 14.42 2.53 -14.10
CA TYR A 34 14.28 2.11 -12.71
C TYR A 34 15.14 2.91 -11.72
N ALA A 35 15.70 4.05 -12.13
CA ALA A 35 16.65 4.81 -11.32
C ALA A 35 16.04 5.36 -10.02
N HIS A 36 14.74 5.61 -9.99
CA HIS A 36 14.03 6.05 -8.79
C HIS A 36 13.64 4.89 -7.86
N CYS A 37 13.53 3.66 -8.36
CA CYS A 37 13.04 2.52 -7.60
C CYS A 37 13.94 2.23 -6.39
N LEU A 38 13.35 1.96 -5.23
CA LEU A 38 14.10 1.55 -4.03
C LEU A 38 14.57 0.11 -4.13
N ARG A 39 13.80 -0.78 -4.77
CA ARG A 39 14.19 -2.18 -4.95
C ARG A 39 14.23 -2.53 -6.42
N ARG A 40 15.08 -1.83 -7.19
CA ARG A 40 15.14 -1.94 -8.66
C ARG A 40 14.95 -3.36 -9.20
N ARG A 41 15.76 -4.34 -8.78
CA ARG A 41 15.67 -5.72 -9.27
C ARG A 41 14.33 -6.39 -8.96
N PHE A 42 13.81 -6.14 -7.77
CA PHE A 42 12.52 -6.68 -7.34
C PHE A 42 11.38 -6.03 -8.13
N THR A 43 11.41 -4.69 -8.26
CA THR A 43 10.44 -3.93 -9.06
C THR A 43 10.47 -4.32 -10.53
N GLU A 44 11.66 -4.51 -11.11
CA GLU A 44 11.88 -4.99 -12.48
C GLU A 44 11.27 -6.39 -12.69
N ASN A 45 11.50 -7.33 -11.77
CA ASN A 45 10.90 -8.66 -11.84
C ASN A 45 9.38 -8.63 -11.78
N ILE A 46 8.80 -7.86 -10.84
CA ILE A 46 7.34 -7.72 -10.74
C ILE A 46 6.75 -7.11 -12.00
N LEU A 47 7.34 -6.02 -12.49
CA LEU A 47 6.86 -5.37 -13.71
C LEU A 47 6.99 -6.28 -14.93
N THR A 48 8.01 -7.13 -14.99
CA THR A 48 8.13 -8.16 -16.03
C THR A 48 6.91 -9.09 -16.02
N HIS A 49 6.58 -9.66 -14.86
CA HIS A 49 5.40 -10.53 -14.73
C HIS A 49 4.10 -9.81 -15.09
N LEU A 50 3.92 -8.58 -14.62
CA LEU A 50 2.70 -7.81 -14.88
C LEU A 50 2.55 -7.45 -16.37
N LEU A 51 3.63 -7.07 -17.05
CA LEU A 51 3.61 -6.76 -18.49
C LEU A 51 3.43 -8.02 -19.36
N GLU A 52 3.76 -9.19 -18.83
CA GLU A 52 3.43 -10.49 -19.41
C GLU A 52 1.98 -10.93 -19.14
N GLY A 53 1.16 -10.11 -18.46
CA GLY A 53 -0.23 -10.42 -18.11
C GLY A 53 -0.39 -11.32 -16.88
N THR A 54 0.70 -11.59 -16.15
CA THR A 54 0.66 -12.42 -14.94
C THR A 54 0.35 -11.56 -13.73
N SER A 55 -0.67 -11.95 -12.96
CA SER A 55 -1.04 -11.23 -11.74
C SER A 55 -0.12 -11.64 -10.58
N VAL A 56 0.31 -10.65 -9.80
CA VAL A 56 1.29 -10.81 -8.73
C VAL A 56 0.71 -10.30 -7.41
N ASN A 57 0.90 -11.06 -6.34
CA ASN A 57 0.67 -10.58 -4.98
C ASN A 57 2.01 -10.35 -4.28
N VAL A 58 2.25 -9.12 -3.89
CA VAL A 58 3.41 -8.73 -3.11
C VAL A 58 3.04 -8.67 -1.64
N VAL A 59 3.70 -9.51 -0.85
CA VAL A 59 3.54 -9.57 0.61
C VAL A 59 4.59 -8.68 1.27
N VAL A 60 4.12 -7.63 1.91
CA VAL A 60 4.92 -6.66 2.67
C VAL A 60 4.93 -7.07 4.14
N ARG A 61 6.13 -7.08 4.73
CA ARG A 61 6.25 -7.37 6.17
C ARG A 61 5.71 -6.19 6.98
N LYS A 62 4.61 -6.43 7.71
CA LYS A 62 4.06 -5.46 8.66
C LYS A 62 5.11 -5.14 9.74
N ARG A 63 5.43 -3.86 9.90
CA ARG A 63 6.24 -3.33 11.02
C ARG A 63 5.36 -2.41 11.85
N ASP A 64 5.66 -2.32 13.14
CA ASP A 64 4.72 -1.93 14.21
C ASP A 64 4.08 -0.53 14.15
N GLN A 65 4.23 0.27 13.09
CA GLN A 65 3.41 1.48 12.95
C GLN A 65 3.33 2.19 11.60
N GLU A 66 4.01 1.77 10.53
CA GLU A 66 4.00 2.54 9.28
C GLU A 66 3.99 1.65 8.03
N ASP A 67 2.95 1.77 7.22
CA ASP A 67 2.76 1.03 5.96
C ASP A 67 3.60 1.60 4.80
N GLN A 68 4.69 2.30 5.13
CA GLN A 68 5.54 3.04 4.20
C GLN A 68 6.14 2.16 3.11
N GLU A 69 6.35 0.87 3.37
CA GLU A 69 6.96 -0.05 2.42
C GLU A 69 6.01 -0.40 1.26
N ALA A 70 4.71 -0.53 1.54
CA ALA A 70 3.69 -0.79 0.52
C ALA A 70 3.49 0.45 -0.36
N ASP A 71 3.33 1.62 0.26
CA ASP A 71 3.19 2.89 -0.44
C ASP A 71 4.47 3.24 -1.24
N ARG A 72 5.65 2.87 -0.72
CA ARG A 72 6.91 3.05 -1.44
C ARG A 72 7.03 2.14 -2.65
N LEU A 73 6.63 0.87 -2.54
CA LEU A 73 6.59 -0.03 -3.69
C LEU A 73 5.64 0.49 -4.76
N LEU A 74 4.45 0.97 -4.36
CA LEU A 74 3.52 1.60 -5.29
C LEU A 74 4.15 2.80 -5.99
N ALA A 75 4.80 3.71 -5.25
CA ALA A 75 5.50 4.84 -5.84
C ALA A 75 6.65 4.43 -6.77
N ASP A 76 7.33 3.32 -6.49
CA ASP A 76 8.35 2.76 -7.38
C ASP A 76 7.72 2.26 -8.69
N VAL A 77 6.57 1.59 -8.63
CA VAL A 77 5.84 1.08 -9.82
C VAL A 77 5.25 2.23 -10.64
N GLU A 78 4.59 3.20 -10.01
CA GLU A 78 4.00 4.37 -10.69
C GLU A 78 5.04 5.31 -11.30
N GLY A 79 6.23 5.40 -10.69
CA GLY A 79 7.31 6.25 -11.19
C GLY A 79 8.06 5.67 -12.38
N CYS A 80 7.86 4.38 -12.71
CA CYS A 80 8.44 3.77 -13.89
C CYS A 80 7.74 4.28 -15.14
N ASP A 81 8.52 4.75 -16.11
CA ASP A 81 8.00 5.07 -17.44
C ASP A 81 7.77 3.76 -18.19
N LEU A 82 6.51 3.32 -18.26
CA LEU A 82 6.11 2.06 -18.89
C LEU A 82 5.63 2.34 -20.33
N PRO A 83 6.38 1.92 -21.36
CA PRO A 83 5.95 2.12 -22.74
C PRO A 83 4.64 1.35 -22.99
N ASN A 84 3.60 2.01 -23.52
CA ASN A 84 2.31 1.37 -23.83
C ASN A 84 1.63 0.62 -22.66
N ALA A 85 1.94 0.97 -21.41
CA ALA A 85 1.25 0.45 -20.25
C ALA A 85 0.89 1.55 -19.27
N ARG A 86 -0.11 1.30 -18.42
CA ARG A 86 -0.60 2.28 -17.45
C ARG A 86 -0.93 1.65 -16.11
N VAL A 87 -0.53 2.33 -15.04
CA VAL A 87 -0.83 1.92 -13.67
C VAL A 87 -2.13 2.61 -13.21
N LEU A 88 -3.08 1.81 -12.73
CA LEU A 88 -4.32 2.25 -12.09
C LEU A 88 -4.29 1.80 -10.63
N ALA A 89 -4.01 2.71 -9.70
CA ALA A 89 -3.77 2.37 -8.31
C ALA A 89 -4.94 2.77 -7.41
N VAL A 90 -5.43 1.81 -6.61
CA VAL A 90 -6.52 2.04 -5.66
C VAL A 90 -6.09 1.68 -4.26
N ASN A 91 -6.36 2.58 -3.31
CA ASN A 91 -6.14 2.34 -1.90
C ASN A 91 -7.38 1.66 -1.30
N MET A 92 -7.29 0.35 -1.03
CA MET A 92 -8.42 -0.42 -0.52
C MET A 92 -8.84 -0.01 0.88
N ARG A 93 -7.93 0.57 1.69
CA ARG A 93 -8.28 1.11 3.01
C ARG A 93 -9.19 2.33 2.90
N ALA A 94 -8.97 3.18 1.89
CA ALA A 94 -9.82 4.34 1.63
C ALA A 94 -11.18 3.93 1.04
N CYS A 95 -11.19 2.88 0.20
CA CYS A 95 -12.39 2.45 -0.50
C CYS A 95 -13.24 1.41 0.23
N ARG A 96 -12.73 0.74 1.28
CA ARG A 96 -13.43 -0.41 1.89
C ARG A 96 -14.88 -0.14 2.29
N GLY A 97 -15.20 1.09 2.70
CA GLY A 97 -16.54 1.49 3.12
C GLY A 97 -17.43 2.00 1.98
N SER A 98 -16.94 2.02 0.74
CA SER A 98 -17.71 2.42 -0.44
C SER A 98 -17.20 1.73 -1.71
N TYR A 99 -17.91 0.71 -2.16
CA TYR A 99 -17.62 0.04 -3.43
C TYR A 99 -17.70 1.00 -4.62
N ARG A 100 -18.65 1.96 -4.55
CA ARG A 100 -18.77 3.03 -5.52
C ARG A 100 -17.51 3.90 -5.61
N GLN A 101 -16.87 4.23 -4.49
CA GLN A 101 -15.61 5.01 -4.52
C GLN A 101 -14.51 4.23 -5.25
N PHE A 102 -14.40 2.93 -5.01
CA PHE A 102 -13.46 2.06 -5.73
C PHE A 102 -13.68 2.11 -7.25
N LEU A 103 -14.94 2.02 -7.71
CA LEU A 103 -15.26 2.09 -9.14
C LEU A 103 -14.97 3.48 -9.74
N LEU A 104 -15.30 4.56 -9.01
CA LEU A 104 -15.02 5.92 -9.45
C LEU A 104 -13.52 6.19 -9.56
N ASP A 105 -12.72 5.69 -8.62
CA ASP A 105 -11.26 5.83 -8.63
C ASP A 105 -10.66 5.10 -9.84
N LEU A 106 -11.13 3.89 -10.15
CA LEU A 106 -10.70 3.17 -11.36
C LEU A 106 -11.10 3.91 -12.63
N TRP A 107 -12.35 4.36 -12.74
CA TRP A 107 -12.85 5.07 -13.92
C TRP A 107 -12.11 6.38 -14.15
N GLN A 108 -11.94 7.18 -13.10
CA GLN A 108 -11.26 8.46 -13.20
C GLN A 108 -9.81 8.27 -13.65
N GLN A 109 -9.16 7.22 -13.17
CA GLN A 109 -7.83 6.89 -13.62
C GLN A 109 -7.88 6.42 -15.07
N SER A 110 -8.65 5.41 -15.45
CA SER A 110 -8.67 4.91 -16.84
C SER A 110 -8.96 5.99 -17.88
N HIS A 111 -9.97 6.83 -17.65
CA HIS A 111 -10.45 7.82 -18.63
C HIS A 111 -9.91 9.23 -18.44
N HIS A 112 -9.14 9.49 -17.37
CA HIS A 112 -8.72 10.85 -16.95
C HIS A 112 -9.88 11.83 -16.75
N GLN A 113 -11.10 11.34 -16.56
CA GLN A 113 -12.30 12.14 -16.42
C GLN A 113 -13.19 11.57 -15.32
N PRO A 114 -13.85 12.42 -14.51
CA PRO A 114 -14.81 11.94 -13.54
C PRO A 114 -15.98 11.27 -14.25
N ALA A 115 -16.43 10.13 -13.72
CA ALA A 115 -17.61 9.44 -14.24
C ALA A 115 -18.88 10.26 -13.92
N LEU A 116 -19.72 10.50 -14.92
CA LEU A 116 -21.07 11.03 -14.70
C LEU A 116 -21.99 9.95 -14.11
N GLU A 117 -21.81 8.71 -14.57
CA GLU A 117 -22.44 7.50 -14.06
C GLU A 117 -21.37 6.46 -13.76
N CYS A 118 -21.57 5.68 -12.70
CA CYS A 118 -20.59 4.70 -12.25
C CYS A 118 -20.86 3.36 -12.95
N SER A 119 -20.12 3.06 -14.01
CA SER A 119 -20.14 1.74 -14.65
C SER A 119 -19.78 0.66 -13.64
N ASP A 120 -20.33 -0.55 -13.80
CA ASP A 120 -19.95 -1.69 -12.99
C ASP A 120 -18.51 -2.16 -13.30
N LEU A 121 -17.94 -2.93 -12.37
CA LEU A 121 -16.56 -3.41 -12.51
C LEU A 121 -16.36 -4.24 -13.77
N PHE A 122 -17.32 -5.09 -14.14
CA PHE A 122 -17.22 -5.95 -15.32
C PHE A 122 -17.06 -5.12 -16.60
N THR A 123 -17.85 -4.05 -16.72
CA THR A 123 -17.81 -3.12 -17.84
C THR A 123 -16.47 -2.39 -17.89
N ILE A 124 -16.00 -1.87 -16.74
CA ILE A 124 -14.69 -1.21 -16.66
C ILE A 124 -13.58 -2.15 -17.12
N LEU A 125 -13.53 -3.37 -16.58
CA LEU A 125 -12.50 -4.34 -16.95
C LEU A 125 -12.58 -4.71 -18.43
N GLY A 126 -13.79 -4.91 -18.97
CA GLY A 126 -14.01 -5.20 -20.39
C GLY A 126 -13.51 -4.09 -21.31
N GLU A 127 -13.69 -2.82 -20.94
CA GLU A 127 -13.13 -1.67 -21.68
C GLU A 127 -11.60 -1.66 -21.67
N LEU A 128 -10.99 -1.91 -20.50
CA LEU A 128 -9.53 -1.96 -20.37
C LEU A 128 -8.92 -3.08 -21.22
N GLU A 129 -9.56 -4.25 -21.27
CA GLU A 129 -9.09 -5.38 -22.09
C GLU A 129 -9.13 -5.10 -23.59
N GLN A 130 -10.15 -4.36 -24.05
CA GLN A 130 -10.31 -4.02 -25.47
C GLN A 130 -9.40 -2.89 -25.94
N ALA A 131 -8.73 -2.19 -25.02
CA ALA A 131 -7.80 -1.14 -25.37
C ALA A 131 -6.52 -1.71 -26.01
N GLU A 132 -5.86 -0.89 -26.84
CA GLU A 132 -4.53 -1.22 -27.39
C GLU A 132 -3.39 -1.05 -26.37
N GLN A 133 -3.70 -0.43 -25.23
CA GLN A 133 -2.78 -0.16 -24.13
C GLN A 133 -2.92 -1.22 -23.04
N GLN A 134 -1.79 -1.62 -22.43
CA GLN A 134 -1.82 -2.49 -21.26
C GLN A 134 -2.15 -1.71 -19.98
N PHE A 135 -2.82 -2.37 -19.03
CA PHE A 135 -3.18 -1.81 -17.73
C PHE A 135 -2.69 -2.72 -16.60
N ILE A 136 -2.10 -2.09 -15.59
CA ILE A 136 -1.73 -2.71 -14.34
C ILE A 136 -2.64 -2.12 -13.28
N ILE A 137 -3.58 -2.92 -12.78
CA ILE A 137 -4.44 -2.53 -11.66
C ILE A 137 -3.70 -2.85 -10.37
N VAL A 138 -3.47 -1.85 -9.52
CA VAL A 138 -2.83 -2.02 -8.21
C VAL A 138 -3.86 -1.92 -7.09
N LEU A 139 -4.06 -3.00 -6.35
CA LEU A 139 -4.87 -3.01 -5.13
C LEU A 139 -3.93 -2.89 -3.92
N ASN A 140 -3.71 -1.65 -3.49
CA ASN A 140 -2.87 -1.36 -2.33
C ASN A 140 -3.65 -1.58 -1.02
N HIS A 141 -3.00 -2.17 -0.01
CA HIS A 141 -3.59 -2.49 1.29
C HIS A 141 -4.80 -3.43 1.24
N LEU A 142 -4.77 -4.49 0.42
CA LEU A 142 -5.94 -5.38 0.25
C LEU A 142 -6.42 -6.03 1.55
N ASP A 143 -5.54 -6.22 2.55
CA ASP A 143 -5.90 -6.67 3.90
C ASP A 143 -6.97 -5.82 4.59
N ALA A 144 -7.19 -4.57 4.17
CA ALA A 144 -8.27 -3.74 4.66
C ALA A 144 -9.66 -4.36 4.45
N MET A 145 -9.79 -5.27 3.48
CA MET A 145 -11.02 -6.03 3.18
C MET A 145 -11.35 -7.11 4.21
N ARG A 146 -10.52 -7.26 5.25
CA ARG A 146 -10.78 -8.12 6.42
C ARG A 146 -11.56 -7.41 7.52
N ALA A 147 -11.82 -6.11 7.37
CA ALA A 147 -12.51 -5.33 8.38
C ALA A 147 -14.02 -5.64 8.40
N ASN A 148 -14.68 -5.31 9.52
CA ASN A 148 -16.13 -5.52 9.67
C ASN A 148 -16.97 -4.44 8.97
N ASP A 149 -16.36 -3.31 8.61
CA ASP A 149 -16.99 -2.14 7.98
C ASP A 149 -16.82 -2.14 6.44
N VAL A 150 -16.57 -3.31 5.85
CA VAL A 150 -16.49 -3.47 4.40
C VAL A 150 -17.89 -3.35 3.78
N ASP A 151 -18.00 -2.56 2.72
CA ASP A 151 -19.22 -2.40 1.94
C ASP A 151 -19.68 -3.76 1.40
N VAL A 152 -20.97 -4.05 1.55
CA VAL A 152 -21.57 -5.34 1.17
C VAL A 152 -21.44 -5.65 -0.32
N GLN A 153 -21.21 -4.64 -1.16
CA GLN A 153 -20.99 -4.81 -2.60
C GLN A 153 -19.60 -5.33 -2.95
N PHE A 154 -18.64 -5.38 -2.00
CA PHE A 154 -17.44 -6.19 -2.14
C PHE A 154 -17.77 -7.68 -1.88
N ASP A 155 -18.68 -8.19 -2.69
CA ASP A 155 -19.27 -9.51 -2.56
C ASP A 155 -18.50 -10.58 -3.35
N GLN A 156 -19.13 -11.72 -3.61
CA GLN A 156 -18.51 -12.80 -4.36
C GLN A 156 -18.23 -12.42 -5.83
N ASP A 157 -19.08 -11.60 -6.44
CA ASP A 157 -18.97 -11.24 -7.85
C ASP A 157 -17.77 -10.31 -8.06
N PHE A 158 -17.48 -9.43 -7.10
CA PHE A 158 -16.24 -8.64 -7.07
C PHE A 158 -14.99 -9.52 -7.24
N TYR A 159 -14.83 -10.57 -6.42
CA TYR A 159 -13.67 -11.46 -6.51
C TYR A 159 -13.69 -12.32 -7.78
N ILE A 160 -14.87 -12.72 -8.27
CA ILE A 160 -14.99 -13.43 -9.56
C ILE A 160 -14.48 -12.54 -10.71
N HIS A 161 -14.85 -11.27 -10.73
CA HIS A 161 -14.38 -10.33 -11.74
C HIS A 161 -12.86 -10.15 -11.68
N LEU A 162 -12.29 -9.99 -10.49
CA LEU A 162 -10.83 -9.91 -10.35
C LEU A 162 -10.13 -11.21 -10.79
N ASN A 163 -10.68 -12.38 -10.49
CA ASN A 163 -10.14 -13.67 -10.94
C ASN A 163 -10.23 -13.87 -12.45
N SER A 164 -11.17 -13.18 -13.11
CA SER A 164 -11.32 -13.29 -14.56
C SER A 164 -10.14 -12.68 -15.32
N LEU A 165 -9.37 -11.78 -14.67
CA LEU A 165 -8.18 -11.12 -15.22
C LEU A 165 -7.09 -12.10 -15.64
N LYS A 166 -7.05 -13.33 -15.09
CA LYS A 166 -6.11 -14.35 -15.58
C LYS A 166 -6.31 -14.76 -17.05
N ASN A 167 -7.46 -14.39 -17.63
CA ASN A 167 -7.79 -14.64 -19.03
C ASN A 167 -7.65 -13.38 -19.90
N TYR A 168 -7.22 -12.25 -19.32
CA TYR A 168 -7.10 -10.96 -19.99
C TYR A 168 -5.68 -10.81 -20.50
N HIS A 169 -5.51 -10.26 -21.70
CA HIS A 169 -4.21 -10.06 -22.33
C HIS A 169 -3.61 -8.70 -22.03
N ASN A 170 -4.47 -7.70 -21.81
CA ASN A 170 -4.07 -6.30 -21.63
C ASN A 170 -4.24 -5.84 -20.19
N VAL A 171 -4.70 -6.67 -19.26
CA VAL A 171 -4.92 -6.28 -17.87
C VAL A 171 -4.26 -7.26 -16.91
N ALA A 172 -3.35 -6.77 -16.07
CA ALA A 172 -2.73 -7.51 -14.99
C ALA A 172 -3.07 -6.91 -13.62
N LEU A 173 -3.10 -7.75 -12.60
CA LEU A 173 -3.39 -7.34 -11.23
C LEU A 173 -2.13 -7.41 -10.37
N LEU A 174 -1.76 -6.29 -9.75
CA LEU A 174 -0.80 -6.23 -8.65
C LEU A 174 -1.56 -6.06 -7.34
N VAL A 175 -1.41 -7.00 -6.43
CA VAL A 175 -1.98 -6.92 -5.09
C VAL A 175 -0.88 -6.68 -4.08
N ILE A 176 -1.08 -5.76 -3.14
CA ILE A 176 -0.13 -5.51 -2.05
C ILE A 176 -0.82 -5.83 -0.72
N THR A 177 -0.25 -6.78 0.03
CA THR A 177 -0.78 -7.29 1.30
C THR A 177 0.24 -7.19 2.42
N GLU A 178 -0.22 -7.13 3.68
CA GLU A 178 0.58 -7.06 4.89
C GLU A 178 0.61 -8.41 5.63
N GLY A 179 1.79 -8.95 5.93
CA GLY A 179 1.95 -10.04 6.91
C GLY A 179 2.01 -11.46 6.34
N THR A 180 1.23 -12.40 6.90
CA THR A 180 1.30 -13.83 6.55
C THR A 180 0.59 -14.12 5.23
N SER A 181 1.25 -14.91 4.37
CA SER A 181 0.87 -15.30 3.02
C SER A 181 -0.63 -15.30 2.69
N TYR A 182 -0.95 -14.77 1.51
CA TYR A 182 -2.26 -14.77 0.86
C TYR A 182 -3.05 -16.09 0.96
N HIS A 183 -2.36 -17.23 0.94
CA HIS A 183 -2.94 -18.56 1.16
C HIS A 183 -3.43 -18.74 2.60
N GLY A 184 -4.67 -18.32 2.86
CA GLY A 184 -5.33 -18.42 4.16
C GLY A 184 -6.03 -17.13 4.61
N MET A 185 -5.96 -16.07 3.83
CA MET A 185 -6.67 -14.82 4.17
C MET A 185 -8.19 -15.02 4.10
N SER A 186 -8.87 -14.63 5.18
CA SER A 186 -10.33 -14.59 5.25
C SER A 186 -10.81 -13.18 4.92
N PHE A 187 -11.55 -13.05 3.83
CA PHE A 187 -12.16 -11.78 3.44
C PHE A 187 -13.57 -11.69 3.99
N ASN A 188 -13.99 -10.48 4.37
CA ASN A 188 -15.39 -10.21 4.69
C ASN A 188 -16.15 -10.03 3.37
N ILE A 189 -17.13 -10.90 3.13
CA ILE A 189 -17.93 -10.93 1.90
C ILE A 189 -19.39 -10.92 2.31
N GLY A 190 -20.04 -9.77 2.13
CA GLY A 190 -21.43 -9.60 2.54
C GLY A 190 -21.67 -9.85 4.03
N GLY A 191 -20.68 -9.59 4.90
CA GLY A 191 -20.75 -9.81 6.34
C GLY A 191 -20.23 -11.17 6.82
N GLU A 192 -19.84 -12.07 5.90
CA GLU A 192 -19.30 -13.39 6.24
C GLU A 192 -17.81 -13.49 5.92
N PHE A 193 -17.03 -14.03 6.87
CA PHE A 193 -15.61 -14.32 6.64
C PHE A 193 -15.44 -15.60 5.82
N LYS A 194 -14.84 -15.49 4.63
CA LYS A 194 -14.57 -16.62 3.72
C LYS A 194 -13.09 -16.71 3.37
N THR A 195 -12.51 -17.89 3.47
CA THR A 195 -11.09 -18.14 3.17
C THR A 195 -10.82 -18.11 1.66
N SER A 196 -9.84 -17.29 1.26
CA SER A 196 -9.18 -17.14 -0.04
C SER A 196 -10.05 -17.30 -1.29
N LYS A 197 -10.50 -16.17 -1.85
CA LYS A 197 -11.30 -16.12 -3.09
C LYS A 197 -10.57 -15.57 -4.32
N LEU A 198 -9.45 -14.89 -4.15
CA LEU A 198 -8.64 -14.37 -5.27
C LEU A 198 -7.65 -15.46 -5.76
N ASP A 199 -7.53 -15.64 -7.06
CA ASP A 199 -6.72 -16.65 -7.73
C ASP A 199 -5.55 -15.94 -8.41
N ILE A 200 -4.48 -15.69 -7.64
CA ILE A 200 -3.28 -14.98 -8.10
C ILE A 200 -2.19 -16.01 -8.37
N GLN A 201 -1.54 -15.91 -9.54
CA GLN A 201 -0.55 -16.90 -9.98
C GLN A 201 0.75 -16.80 -9.19
N GLU A 202 1.27 -15.59 -9.00
CA GLU A 202 2.59 -15.37 -8.41
C GLU A 202 2.51 -14.67 -7.05
N ILE A 203 3.30 -15.15 -6.10
CA ILE A 203 3.42 -14.55 -4.76
C ILE A 203 4.87 -14.20 -4.51
N GLU A 204 5.12 -12.91 -4.36
CA GLU A 204 6.43 -12.34 -4.10
C GLU A 204 6.48 -11.74 -2.70
N TYR A 205 7.57 -11.96 -1.97
CA TYR A 205 7.76 -11.35 -0.65
C TYR A 205 8.65 -10.14 -0.83
N LEU A 206 8.16 -8.95 -0.43
CA LEU A 206 8.96 -7.74 -0.50
C LEU A 206 10.24 -7.94 0.32
N PRO A 207 11.43 -7.95 -0.31
CA PRO A 207 12.65 -8.20 0.43
C PRO A 207 12.87 -7.05 1.41
N ALA A 208 13.19 -7.40 2.66
CA ALA A 208 13.80 -6.42 3.55
C ALA A 208 15.15 -6.08 2.93
N LEU A 209 15.42 -4.82 2.56
CA LEU A 209 16.78 -4.58 2.08
C LEU A 209 17.74 -4.84 3.26
N MET A 210 18.71 -5.70 3.05
CA MET A 210 19.69 -6.07 4.07
C MET A 210 21.02 -6.33 3.35
N GLY A 211 22.12 -6.00 4.02
CA GLY A 211 23.48 -6.28 3.55
C GLY A 211 23.73 -5.84 2.10
N ASP A 212 23.91 -6.84 1.22
CA ASP A 212 24.34 -6.65 -0.16
C ASP A 212 23.28 -5.98 -1.06
N GLU A 213 21.98 -6.14 -0.77
CA GLU A 213 20.92 -5.50 -1.56
C GLU A 213 20.89 -4.00 -1.35
N GLY A 214 20.95 -3.55 -0.08
CA GLY A 214 21.05 -2.13 0.24
C GLY A 214 22.35 -1.52 -0.30
N ARG A 215 23.46 -2.27 -0.28
CA ARG A 215 24.72 -1.84 -0.89
C ARG A 215 24.61 -1.71 -2.40
N TYR A 216 24.06 -2.70 -3.07
CA TYR A 216 23.88 -2.69 -4.52
C TYR A 216 23.02 -1.50 -4.94
N GLU A 217 21.89 -1.31 -4.27
CA GLU A 217 20.93 -0.24 -4.49
C GLU A 217 21.59 1.14 -4.40
N LEU A 218 22.21 1.45 -3.27
CA LEU A 218 22.86 2.74 -3.06
C LEU A 218 24.03 2.98 -4.03
N THR A 219 24.76 1.93 -4.39
CA THR A 219 25.84 2.02 -5.39
C THR A 219 25.29 2.38 -6.77
N GLN A 220 24.11 1.88 -7.14
CA GLN A 220 23.45 2.25 -8.40
C GLN A 220 22.94 3.71 -8.37
N ARG A 221 22.45 4.18 -7.23
CA ARG A 221 21.96 5.56 -7.08
C ARG A 221 23.07 6.60 -7.00
N HIS A 222 24.23 6.19 -6.50
CA HIS A 222 25.39 7.04 -6.27
C HIS A 222 26.65 6.43 -6.90
N PRO A 223 26.73 6.31 -8.23
CA PRO A 223 27.90 5.75 -8.92
C PRO A 223 29.18 6.57 -8.68
N GLU A 224 29.04 7.83 -8.27
CA GLU A 224 30.13 8.72 -7.88
C GLU A 224 30.77 8.35 -6.53
N LEU A 225 30.05 7.63 -5.67
CA LEU A 225 30.52 7.27 -4.34
C LEU A 225 31.32 5.97 -4.36
N SER A 226 32.46 5.95 -3.65
CA SER A 226 33.21 4.71 -3.48
C SER A 226 32.49 3.73 -2.55
N THR A 227 32.85 2.45 -2.60
CA THR A 227 32.29 1.40 -1.73
C THR A 227 32.37 1.74 -0.22
N VAL A 228 33.37 2.52 0.18
CA VAL A 228 33.56 2.97 1.57
C VAL A 228 32.50 4.01 1.95
N HIS A 229 32.22 4.98 1.07
CA HIS A 229 31.15 5.95 1.27
C HIS A 229 29.79 5.26 1.41
N ILE A 230 29.50 4.29 0.52
CA ILE A 230 28.27 3.51 0.56
C ILE A 230 28.11 2.75 1.89
N SER A 231 29.20 2.17 2.42
CA SER A 231 29.18 1.52 3.74
C SER A 231 28.77 2.48 4.84
N HIS A 232 29.34 3.69 4.88
CA HIS A 232 29.00 4.67 5.91
C HIS A 232 27.57 5.22 5.77
N LEU A 233 27.04 5.31 4.55
CA LEU A 233 25.64 5.64 4.32
C LEU A 233 24.72 4.56 4.94
N LEU A 234 24.98 3.30 4.64
CA LEU A 234 24.24 2.16 5.18
C LEU A 234 24.29 2.11 6.71
N GLU A 235 25.46 2.38 7.30
CA GLU A 235 25.63 2.45 8.75
C GLU A 235 24.71 3.50 9.40
N GLN A 236 24.38 4.60 8.71
CA GLN A 236 23.45 5.59 9.27
C GLN A 236 22.02 5.06 9.35
N GLY A 237 21.63 4.23 8.38
CA GLY A 237 20.31 3.61 8.31
C GLY A 237 20.18 2.36 9.17
N GLN A 238 21.28 1.80 9.70
CA GLN A 238 21.24 0.47 10.30
C GLN A 238 20.50 0.45 11.64
N HIS A 239 19.47 -0.40 11.73
CA HIS A 239 18.77 -0.76 12.95
C HIS A 239 19.09 -2.22 13.31
N GLN A 240 19.49 -2.47 14.55
CA GLN A 240 19.98 -3.79 14.99
C GLN A 240 18.93 -4.90 14.81
N GLU A 241 17.65 -4.57 14.96
CA GLU A 241 16.56 -5.54 14.93
C GLU A 241 15.70 -5.48 13.64
N LEU A 242 15.79 -4.39 12.88
CA LEU A 242 14.83 -4.06 11.82
C LEU A 242 15.45 -3.95 10.42
N GLY A 243 16.76 -4.21 10.26
CA GLY A 243 17.47 -3.95 9.00
C GLY A 243 17.75 -2.45 8.83
N TYR A 244 17.71 -1.93 7.60
CA TYR A 244 17.93 -0.48 7.39
C TYR A 244 16.62 0.34 7.44
N ASP A 245 16.71 1.57 7.97
CA ASP A 245 15.70 2.64 7.93
C ASP A 245 15.75 3.31 6.55
N TYR A 246 14.86 2.91 5.66
CA TYR A 246 14.86 3.37 4.27
C TYR A 246 14.42 4.80 4.10
N ALA A 247 13.47 5.27 4.90
CA ALA A 247 13.03 6.65 4.82
C ALA A 247 14.21 7.58 5.16
N LEU A 248 15.06 7.19 6.12
CA LEU A 248 16.33 7.84 6.37
C LEU A 248 17.32 7.69 5.21
N LEU A 249 17.55 6.48 4.67
CA LEU A 249 18.50 6.28 3.56
C LEU A 249 18.11 7.05 2.29
N ASP A 250 16.81 7.09 1.96
CA ASP A 250 16.27 7.90 0.85
C ASP A 250 16.47 9.39 1.11
N TYR A 251 16.19 9.85 2.33
CA TYR A 251 16.45 11.23 2.73
C TYR A 251 17.94 11.58 2.55
N LEU A 252 18.86 10.75 3.03
CA LEU A 252 20.30 10.96 2.89
C LEU A 252 20.74 10.96 1.43
N SER A 253 20.21 10.02 0.62
CA SER A 253 20.48 9.95 -0.82
C SER A 253 20.04 11.22 -1.55
N ARG A 254 18.87 11.76 -1.20
CA ARG A 254 18.40 13.05 -1.72
C ARG A 254 19.31 14.20 -1.29
N GLN A 255 19.74 14.24 -0.04
CA GLN A 255 20.66 15.30 0.41
C GLN A 255 22.00 15.25 -0.33
N LEU A 256 22.53 14.05 -0.60
CA LEU A 256 23.74 13.86 -1.38
C LEU A 256 23.61 14.37 -2.81
N ARG A 257 22.50 14.03 -3.49
CA ARG A 257 22.25 14.47 -4.88
C ARG A 257 22.18 16.00 -5.03
N HIS A 258 21.73 16.70 -4.00
CA HIS A 258 21.62 18.17 -4.00
C HIS A 258 22.86 18.86 -3.42
N SER A 259 23.86 18.12 -2.95
CA SER A 259 25.10 18.70 -2.46
C SER A 259 26.01 19.07 -3.64
N VAL A 260 26.67 20.23 -3.52
CA VAL A 260 27.70 20.69 -4.47
C VAL A 260 29.11 20.33 -3.97
N GLU A 261 29.21 19.69 -2.80
CA GLU A 261 30.49 19.34 -2.19
C GLU A 261 31.13 18.09 -2.82
N SER A 262 32.45 18.13 -3.03
CA SER A 262 33.23 16.89 -3.25
C SER A 262 33.31 16.09 -1.95
N TRP A 263 33.25 14.76 -2.04
CA TRP A 263 33.29 13.87 -0.88
C TRP A 263 34.65 13.20 -0.66
N ASP A 264 35.72 13.70 -1.28
CA ASP A 264 37.07 13.13 -1.12
C ASP A 264 37.56 13.08 0.34
N ASP A 265 37.11 14.02 1.18
CA ASP A 265 37.34 14.01 2.63
C ASP A 265 36.28 13.16 3.36
N MET A 266 36.66 11.91 3.64
CA MET A 266 35.83 10.95 4.38
C MET A 266 35.41 11.45 5.77
N ALA A 267 36.23 12.22 6.48
CA ALA A 267 35.89 12.68 7.82
C ALA A 267 34.74 13.70 7.76
N ARG A 268 34.82 14.62 6.79
CA ARG A 268 33.74 15.57 6.51
C ARG A 268 32.47 14.86 6.05
N PHE A 269 32.59 13.89 5.14
CA PHE A 269 31.47 13.10 4.66
C PHE A 269 30.70 12.42 5.81
N ILE A 270 31.41 11.70 6.68
CA ILE A 270 30.82 11.00 7.83
C ILE A 270 30.14 12.00 8.79
N GLN A 271 30.76 13.14 9.04
CA GLN A 271 30.19 14.17 9.91
C GLN A 271 28.89 14.73 9.32
N GLN A 272 28.88 15.03 8.02
CA GLN A 272 27.72 15.55 7.33
C GLN A 272 26.55 14.56 7.33
N LEU A 273 26.83 13.27 7.09
CA LEU A 273 25.82 12.21 7.17
C LEU A 273 25.15 12.16 8.56
N LYS A 274 25.96 12.25 9.63
CA LYS A 274 25.43 12.29 11.01
C LYS A 274 24.56 13.52 11.25
N ASP A 275 24.92 14.67 10.71
CA ASP A 275 24.18 15.90 10.92
C ASP A 275 22.87 15.93 10.11
N TRP A 276 22.85 15.33 8.92
CA TRP A 276 21.60 15.06 8.19
C TRP A 276 20.72 14.05 8.94
N GLN A 277 21.28 12.96 9.45
CA GLN A 277 20.53 11.98 10.24
C GLN A 277 19.87 12.64 11.48
N LYS A 278 20.60 13.49 12.20
CA LYS A 278 20.04 14.25 13.33
C LYS A 278 18.90 15.17 12.90
N ARG A 279 19.03 15.84 11.75
CA ARG A 279 17.97 16.69 11.18
C ARG A 279 16.72 15.88 10.85
N TYR A 280 16.89 14.74 10.18
CA TYR A 280 15.80 13.82 9.86
C TYR A 280 15.05 13.37 11.12
N LYS A 281 15.77 12.88 12.14
CA LYS A 281 15.17 12.45 13.42
C LYS A 281 14.41 13.57 14.13
N ARG A 282 14.87 14.81 14.04
CA ARG A 282 14.15 15.97 14.60
C ARG A 282 12.86 16.27 13.81
N GLN A 283 12.92 16.19 12.49
CA GLN A 283 11.76 16.44 11.62
C GLN A 283 10.68 15.36 11.78
N SER A 284 11.07 14.09 11.79
CA SER A 284 10.16 12.96 12.01
C SER A 284 9.45 13.08 13.37
N LYS A 285 10.17 13.34 14.47
CA LYS A 285 9.55 13.58 15.80
C LYS A 285 8.58 14.77 15.82
N GLN A 286 8.89 15.84 15.09
CA GLN A 286 7.99 17.00 14.98
C GLN A 286 6.75 16.68 14.15
N ALA A 287 6.89 15.87 13.09
CA ALA A 287 5.78 15.41 12.27
C ALA A 287 4.85 14.48 13.05
N GLU A 288 5.40 13.51 13.78
CA GLU A 288 4.65 12.63 14.70
C GLU A 288 3.89 13.44 15.75
N TYR A 289 4.54 14.39 16.41
CA TYR A 289 3.89 15.26 17.41
C TYR A 289 2.76 16.09 16.80
N ARG A 290 2.94 16.61 15.58
CA ARG A 290 1.89 17.33 14.86
C ARG A 290 0.74 16.42 14.46
N ALA A 291 1.05 15.22 13.94
CA ALA A 291 0.05 14.23 13.58
C ALA A 291 -0.78 13.80 14.81
N GLN A 292 -0.13 13.53 15.95
CA GLN A 292 -0.80 13.25 17.22
C GLN A 292 -1.70 14.41 17.66
N LYS A 293 -1.22 15.66 17.58
CA LYS A 293 -2.06 16.83 17.87
C LYS A 293 -3.24 16.99 16.93
N VAL A 294 -3.07 16.69 15.64
CA VAL A 294 -4.15 16.72 14.65
C VAL A 294 -5.16 15.62 14.93
N VAL A 295 -4.72 14.40 15.27
CA VAL A 295 -5.59 13.30 15.67
C VAL A 295 -6.32 13.60 16.99
N GLU A 296 -5.66 14.19 17.98
CA GLU A 296 -6.30 14.65 19.22
C GLU A 296 -7.31 15.78 18.97
N ALA A 297 -6.98 16.74 18.10
CA ALA A 297 -7.87 17.82 17.73
C ALA A 297 -9.06 17.32 16.91
N ALA A 298 -8.83 16.39 15.99
CA ALA A 298 -9.87 15.71 15.22
C ALA A 298 -10.75 14.85 16.13
N GLY A 299 -10.17 14.12 17.09
CA GLY A 299 -10.89 13.33 18.08
C GLY A 299 -11.73 14.19 19.03
N LYS A 300 -11.22 15.36 19.45
CA LYS A 300 -11.97 16.37 20.21
C LYS A 300 -13.07 17.03 19.37
N SER A 301 -12.82 17.30 18.09
CA SER A 301 -13.82 17.81 17.15
C SER A 301 -14.94 16.78 16.91
N LEU A 302 -14.58 15.51 16.70
CA LEU A 302 -15.53 14.41 16.50
C LEU A 302 -16.35 14.13 17.78
N SER A 303 -15.75 14.28 18.96
CA SER A 303 -16.47 14.14 20.24
C SER A 303 -17.42 15.31 20.47
N ILE A 304 -17.02 16.55 20.13
CA ILE A 304 -17.92 17.72 20.17
C ILE A 304 -19.05 17.56 19.15
N PHE A 305 -18.77 17.07 17.94
CA PHE A 305 -19.78 16.85 16.91
C PHE A 305 -20.76 15.73 17.27
N LYS A 306 -20.27 14.60 17.81
CA LYS A 306 -21.12 13.52 18.37
C LYS A 306 -21.94 14.00 19.56
N MET A 307 -21.35 14.82 20.45
CA MET A 307 -22.06 15.37 21.61
C MET A 307 -23.14 16.36 21.16
N LYS A 308 -22.89 17.17 20.13
CA LYS A 308 -23.88 18.09 19.55
C LYS A 308 -25.01 17.35 18.83
N HIS A 309 -24.71 16.26 18.14
CA HIS A 309 -25.72 15.37 17.51
C HIS A 309 -26.54 14.59 18.55
N LEU A 310 -25.92 14.11 19.64
CA LEU A 310 -26.62 13.48 20.75
C LEU A 310 -27.50 14.48 21.51
N PHE A 311 -27.05 15.72 21.67
CA PHE A 311 -27.86 16.79 22.25
C PHE A 311 -29.02 17.19 21.34
N SER A 312 -28.85 17.23 20.01
CA SER A 312 -29.97 17.52 19.10
C SER A 312 -30.97 16.36 19.04
N MET A 313 -30.51 15.11 18.95
CA MET A 313 -31.40 13.93 19.07
C MET A 313 -32.12 13.89 20.42
N GLY A 314 -31.41 14.17 21.51
CA GLY A 314 -31.99 14.24 22.85
C GLY A 314 -33.03 15.36 22.97
N TYR A 315 -32.76 16.53 22.38
CA TYR A 315 -33.68 17.66 22.32
C TYR A 315 -34.92 17.34 21.47
N ASP A 316 -34.77 16.67 20.33
CA ASP A 316 -35.89 16.26 19.48
C ASP A 316 -36.75 15.18 20.14
N ILE A 317 -36.13 14.21 20.84
CA ILE A 317 -36.85 13.21 21.64
C ILE A 317 -37.57 13.86 22.83
N LEU A 318 -36.92 14.77 23.55
CA LEU A 318 -37.55 15.52 24.65
C LEU A 318 -38.71 16.39 24.13
N LYS A 319 -38.56 17.03 22.97
CA LYS A 319 -39.62 17.82 22.34
C LYS A 319 -40.81 16.94 21.95
N THR A 320 -40.56 15.73 21.43
CA THR A 320 -41.62 14.79 21.04
C THR A 320 -42.34 14.20 22.26
N VAL A 321 -41.61 13.89 23.34
CA VAL A 321 -42.18 13.28 24.55
C VAL A 321 -42.89 14.31 25.46
N PHE A 322 -42.40 15.55 25.57
CA PHE A 322 -42.99 16.54 26.48
C PHE A 322 -44.12 17.39 25.89
N LEU A 323 -44.21 17.54 24.56
CA LEU A 323 -45.28 18.37 23.96
C LEU A 323 -46.57 17.61 23.67
N GLU A 324 -46.54 16.28 23.47
CA GLU A 324 -47.75 15.51 23.13
C GLU A 324 -48.39 14.79 24.33
N TRP A 325 -47.63 14.49 25.38
CA TRP A 325 -48.15 13.78 26.56
C TRP A 325 -49.15 14.58 27.42
N PRO A 326 -49.02 15.92 27.59
CA PRO A 326 -50.00 16.70 28.35
C PRO A 326 -51.40 16.71 27.71
N ILE A 327 -51.47 16.65 26.37
CA ILE A 327 -52.73 16.72 25.63
C ILE A 327 -53.52 15.42 25.81
N VAL A 328 -52.85 14.27 25.66
CA VAL A 328 -53.47 12.94 25.83
C VAL A 328 -53.86 12.67 27.29
N LEU A 329 -53.09 13.19 28.26
CA LEU A 329 -53.43 13.06 29.68
C LEU A 329 -54.66 13.92 30.04
N MET A 330 -54.76 15.13 29.50
CA MET A 330 -55.91 16.03 29.73
C MET A 330 -57.20 15.48 29.11
N GLU A 331 -57.14 14.88 27.92
CA GLU A 331 -58.30 14.21 27.31
C GLU A 331 -58.79 13.03 28.15
N LYS A 332 -57.88 12.16 28.61
CA LYS A 332 -58.26 11.01 29.46
C LYS A 332 -58.81 11.41 30.83
N ILE A 333 -58.29 12.49 31.43
CA ILE A 333 -58.84 13.02 32.69
C ILE A 333 -60.24 13.60 32.48
N SER A 334 -60.51 14.23 31.33
CA SER A 334 -61.83 14.75 30.99
C SER A 334 -62.86 13.64 30.75
N GLU A 335 -62.47 12.55 30.08
CA GLU A 335 -63.33 11.37 29.87
C GLU A 335 -63.64 10.63 31.17
N TYR A 336 -62.66 10.55 32.08
CA TYR A 336 -62.85 9.91 33.37
C TYR A 336 -63.82 10.69 34.28
N LYS A 337 -63.80 12.03 34.23
CA LYS A 337 -64.78 12.87 34.95
C LYS A 337 -66.20 12.72 34.38
N LYS A 338 -66.35 12.65 33.06
CA LYS A 338 -67.66 12.45 32.40
C LYS A 338 -68.32 11.09 32.64
N ARG A 339 -67.57 10.07 33.09
CA ARG A 339 -68.13 8.75 33.42
C ARG A 339 -68.55 8.62 34.90
N LYS A 340 -68.37 9.67 35.70
CA LYS A 340 -68.67 9.68 37.14
C LYS A 340 -69.78 10.67 37.54
N GLU A 341 -70.36 11.35 36.56
CA GLU A 341 -71.66 12.04 36.60
C GLU A 341 -72.65 11.21 35.76
#